data_AF-I4WG19-F1
#
_entry.id   AF-I4WG19-F1
#
_cell.length_a   1.000
_cell.length_b   1.000
_cell.length_c   1.000
_cell.angle_alpha   90.00
_cell.angle_beta   90.00
_cell.angle_gamma   90.00
#
_symmetry.space_group_name_H-M   'P 1'
#
loop_
_entity.id
_entity.type
_entity.pdbx_description
1 polymer ?
#
loop_
_entity_poly.entity_id
_entity_poly.type
_entity_poly.pdbx_seq_one_letter_code
_entity_poly.pdbx_strand_id
1 'polypeptide(L)'
;MTSFAATSRAILCSPLTPFWLVVALLPFGRSAELGTLLCLIGLLWQCRHGMAPWRDRRGAALLLVLLAAYVGAALWSAFDAVAPAKSWSSVAGLLRYVPLGLYACLVIRRTDRLYALYAGVAAVLALWVLAAWLQIVTGWSPRGVATGEYLTGLFGNDLKFGPTLAVLSPFALWAARMRWGGRGLLVAFLLLLGPVLLAGSRSAWLCYALVGLAFAWREAGTTRRFLGLCAAG
;
A
#
# COMPACT_ATOMS: atom_id res chain seq x y z
N MET A 1 -25.49 21.11 1.25
CA MET A 1 -25.05 19.99 0.37
C MET A 1 -23.97 20.39 -0.66
N THR A 2 -23.56 21.66 -0.72
CA THR A 2 -22.53 22.19 -1.64
C THR A 2 -21.07 21.97 -1.18
N SER A 3 -20.84 21.81 0.13
CA SER A 3 -19.50 21.60 0.68
C SER A 3 -18.91 20.23 0.35
N PHE A 4 -19.70 19.15 0.37
CA PHE A 4 -19.19 17.79 0.17
C PHE A 4 -18.77 17.53 -1.27
N ALA A 5 -19.50 18.09 -2.24
CA ALA A 5 -19.20 18.01 -3.67
C ALA A 5 -17.96 18.85 -4.07
N ALA A 6 -17.76 20.01 -3.42
CA ALA A 6 -16.59 20.85 -3.63
C ALA A 6 -15.33 20.20 -3.03
N THR A 7 -15.41 19.65 -1.81
CA THR A 7 -14.33 18.90 -1.18
C THR A 7 -14.01 17.62 -1.95
N SER A 8 -15.01 16.88 -2.44
CA SER A 8 -14.79 15.68 -3.24
C SER A 8 -14.17 15.98 -4.60
N ARG A 9 -14.56 17.08 -5.28
CA ARG A 9 -13.88 17.54 -6.50
C ARG A 9 -12.44 17.98 -6.23
N ALA A 10 -12.18 18.71 -5.15
CA ALA A 10 -10.83 19.12 -4.77
C ALA A 10 -9.93 17.92 -4.44
N ILE A 11 -10.51 16.87 -3.84
CA ILE A 11 -9.84 15.59 -3.60
C ILE A 11 -9.62 14.85 -4.92
N LEU A 12 -10.62 14.74 -5.81
CA LEU A 12 -10.54 14.06 -7.12
C LEU A 12 -9.60 14.75 -8.12
N CYS A 13 -9.40 16.06 -7.99
CA CYS A 13 -8.47 16.85 -8.78
C CYS A 13 -7.10 17.05 -8.09
N SER A 14 -6.89 16.43 -6.92
CA SER A 14 -5.59 16.45 -6.26
C SER A 14 -4.58 15.61 -7.05
N PRO A 15 -3.32 16.05 -7.19
CA PRO A 15 -2.29 15.27 -7.89
C PRO A 15 -1.98 13.92 -7.20
N LEU A 16 -2.52 13.66 -6.02
CA LEU A 16 -2.38 12.39 -5.29
C LEU A 16 -3.45 11.34 -5.65
N THR A 17 -4.48 11.72 -6.40
CA THR A 17 -5.60 10.82 -6.75
C THR A 17 -5.19 9.54 -7.44
N PRO A 18 -4.25 9.52 -8.41
CA PRO A 18 -3.92 8.26 -9.06
C PRO A 18 -3.26 7.27 -8.09
N PHE A 19 -2.48 7.74 -7.11
CA PHE A 19 -1.87 6.86 -6.09
C PHE A 19 -2.91 6.24 -5.16
N TRP A 20 -3.84 7.06 -4.70
CA TRP A 20 -4.97 6.59 -3.90
C TRP A 20 -5.81 5.57 -4.67
N LEU A 21 -6.03 5.83 -5.96
CA LEU A 21 -6.81 4.95 -6.82
C LEU A 21 -6.11 3.59 -7.01
N VAL A 22 -4.78 3.56 -7.19
CA VAL A 22 -4.01 2.31 -7.23
C VAL A 22 -4.32 1.48 -5.98
N VAL A 23 -4.22 2.07 -4.79
CA VAL A 23 -4.45 1.35 -3.53
C VAL A 23 -5.91 0.93 -3.40
N ALA A 24 -6.85 1.84 -3.60
CA ALA A 24 -8.28 1.59 -3.46
C ALA A 24 -8.79 0.48 -4.40
N LEU A 25 -8.19 0.35 -5.58
CA LEU A 25 -8.56 -0.64 -6.59
C LEU A 25 -7.81 -1.99 -6.48
N LEU A 26 -6.87 -2.13 -5.54
CA LEU A 26 -6.21 -3.43 -5.28
C LEU A 26 -7.19 -4.61 -5.08
N PRO A 27 -8.35 -4.46 -4.38
CA PRO A 27 -9.32 -5.53 -4.19
C PRO A 27 -10.05 -5.97 -5.47
N PHE A 28 -9.84 -5.25 -6.56
CA PHE A 28 -10.52 -5.43 -7.85
C PHE A 28 -9.50 -5.80 -8.96
N GLY A 29 -8.40 -6.47 -8.57
CA GLY A 29 -7.45 -7.09 -9.48
C GLY A 29 -6.81 -6.12 -10.47
N ARG A 30 -7.09 -6.32 -11.76
CA ARG A 30 -6.51 -5.52 -12.87
C ARG A 30 -6.94 -4.06 -12.89
N SER A 31 -8.05 -3.71 -12.23
CA SER A 31 -8.49 -2.30 -12.19
C SER A 31 -7.50 -1.37 -11.49
N ALA A 32 -6.62 -1.88 -10.62
CA ALA A 32 -5.53 -1.10 -10.03
C ALA A 32 -4.58 -0.51 -11.09
N GLU A 33 -4.54 -1.10 -12.29
CA GLU A 33 -3.76 -0.58 -13.42
C GLU A 33 -4.29 0.77 -13.93
N LEU A 34 -5.56 1.11 -13.68
CA LEU A 34 -6.10 2.43 -14.01
C LEU A 34 -5.34 3.54 -13.28
N GLY A 35 -4.99 3.33 -12.02
CA GLY A 35 -4.17 4.30 -11.27
C GLY A 35 -2.77 4.44 -11.88
N THR A 36 -2.16 3.34 -12.33
CA THR A 36 -0.84 3.41 -13.02
C THR A 36 -0.93 4.12 -14.37
N LEU A 37 -2.01 3.92 -15.11
CA LEU A 37 -2.27 4.61 -16.38
C LEU A 37 -2.48 6.10 -16.16
N LEU A 38 -3.22 6.50 -15.12
CA LEU A 38 -3.38 7.91 -14.76
C LEU A 38 -2.05 8.55 -14.34
N CYS A 39 -1.17 7.83 -13.62
CA CYS A 39 0.19 8.29 -13.35
C CYS A 39 0.99 8.52 -14.65
N LEU A 40 0.87 7.62 -15.62
CA LEU A 40 1.54 7.77 -16.92
C LEU A 40 1.00 9.00 -17.70
N ILE A 41 -0.32 9.17 -17.76
CA ILE A 41 -0.96 10.32 -18.40
C ILE A 41 -0.51 11.61 -17.71
N GLY A 42 -0.55 11.65 -16.37
CA GLY A 42 -0.10 12.78 -15.57
C GLY A 42 1.38 13.11 -15.79
N LEU A 43 2.24 12.09 -15.88
CA LEU A 43 3.66 12.24 -16.18
C LEU A 43 3.88 12.85 -17.57
N LEU A 44 3.21 12.31 -18.60
CA LEU A 44 3.31 12.83 -19.97
C LEU A 44 2.80 14.26 -20.07
N TRP A 45 1.66 14.57 -19.44
CA TRP A 45 1.12 15.92 -19.37
C TRP A 45 2.13 16.91 -18.76
N GLN A 46 2.75 16.53 -17.64
CA GLN A 46 3.70 17.37 -16.92
C GLN A 46 5.01 17.58 -17.72
N CYS A 47 5.47 16.55 -18.44
CA CYS A 47 6.60 16.65 -19.37
C CYS A 47 6.31 17.62 -20.52
N ARG A 48 5.10 17.59 -21.11
CA ARG A 48 4.72 18.52 -22.18
C ARG A 48 4.66 19.99 -21.73
N HIS A 49 4.39 20.23 -20.46
CA HIS A 49 4.33 21.58 -19.87
C HIS A 49 5.68 22.02 -19.25
N GLY A 50 6.80 21.40 -19.64
CA GLY A 50 8.15 21.82 -19.23
C GLY A 50 8.55 21.46 -17.79
N MET A 51 7.70 20.72 -17.07
CA MET A 51 7.96 20.23 -15.72
C MET A 51 8.40 18.76 -15.80
N ALA A 52 9.56 18.53 -16.41
CA ALA A 52 10.07 17.18 -16.55
C ALA A 52 10.64 16.67 -15.20
N PRO A 53 10.47 15.36 -14.87
CA PRO A 53 10.99 14.76 -13.63
C PRO A 53 12.51 14.92 -13.48
N TRP A 54 13.21 15.16 -14.59
CA TRP A 54 14.63 15.43 -14.68
C TRP A 54 15.09 16.71 -13.97
N ARG A 55 14.17 17.58 -13.52
CA ARG A 55 14.51 18.79 -12.75
C ARG A 55 15.02 18.47 -11.35
N ASP A 56 14.61 17.33 -10.78
CA ASP A 56 15.13 16.78 -9.53
C ASP A 56 15.81 15.44 -9.81
N ARG A 57 17.01 15.52 -10.41
CA ARG A 57 17.72 14.33 -10.92
C ARG A 57 17.97 13.28 -9.85
N ARG A 58 18.11 13.66 -8.58
CA ARG A 58 18.54 12.72 -7.52
C ARG A 58 17.46 11.72 -7.16
N GLY A 59 16.24 12.18 -6.87
CA GLY A 59 15.14 11.28 -6.49
C GLY A 59 14.73 10.36 -7.65
N ALA A 60 14.58 10.92 -8.84
CA ALA A 60 14.24 10.15 -10.04
C ALA A 60 15.35 9.17 -10.43
N ALA A 61 16.63 9.57 -10.37
CA ALA A 61 17.74 8.66 -10.69
C ALA A 61 17.85 7.52 -9.69
N LEU A 62 17.75 7.78 -8.38
CA LEU A 62 17.76 6.72 -7.37
C LEU A 62 16.62 5.72 -7.60
N LEU A 63 15.41 6.21 -7.87
CA LEU A 63 14.27 5.36 -8.18
C LEU A 63 14.53 4.51 -9.44
N LEU A 64 15.04 5.12 -10.51
CA LEU A 64 15.33 4.42 -11.75
C LEU A 64 16.45 3.40 -11.59
N VAL A 65 17.49 3.69 -10.80
CA VAL A 65 18.59 2.75 -10.51
C VAL A 65 18.08 1.56 -9.71
N LEU A 66 17.30 1.78 -8.65
CA LEU A 66 16.71 0.70 -7.85
C LEU A 66 15.77 -0.16 -8.70
N LEU A 67 14.92 0.49 -9.50
CA LEU A 67 14.01 -0.22 -10.38
C LEU A 67 14.75 -0.97 -11.49
N ALA A 68 15.80 -0.38 -12.07
CA ALA A 68 16.65 -1.04 -13.07
C ALA A 68 17.40 -2.23 -12.49
N ALA A 69 17.88 -2.16 -11.23
CA ALA A 69 18.50 -3.29 -10.56
C ALA A 69 17.49 -4.44 -10.37
N TYR A 70 16.26 -4.11 -9.93
CA TYR A 70 15.20 -5.12 -9.73
C TYR A 70 14.72 -5.74 -11.05
N VAL A 71 14.41 -4.90 -12.05
CA VAL A 71 13.97 -5.34 -13.38
C VAL A 71 15.10 -6.06 -14.10
N GLY A 72 16.35 -5.61 -13.95
CA GLY A 72 17.55 -6.25 -14.51
C GLY A 72 17.77 -7.65 -13.94
N ALA A 73 17.62 -7.83 -12.63
CA ALA A 73 17.67 -9.17 -12.02
C ALA A 73 16.54 -10.08 -12.54
N ALA A 74 15.32 -9.54 -12.69
CA ALA A 74 14.19 -10.29 -13.24
C ALA A 74 14.39 -10.65 -14.73
N LEU A 75 14.93 -9.72 -15.53
CA LEU A 75 15.33 -9.95 -16.93
C LEU A 75 16.38 -11.06 -17.02
N TRP A 76 17.41 -10.99 -16.19
CA TRP A 76 18.46 -12.00 -16.16
C TRP A 76 17.89 -13.38 -15.80
N SER A 77 17.02 -13.43 -14.79
CA SER A 77 16.34 -14.67 -14.39
C SER A 77 15.35 -15.20 -15.44
N ALA A 78 14.89 -14.38 -16.39
CA ALA A 78 13.92 -14.78 -17.40
C ALA A 78 14.54 -15.59 -18.55
N PHE A 79 15.87 -15.49 -18.77
CA PHE A 79 16.55 -16.21 -19.86
C PHE A 79 16.51 -17.73 -19.67
N ASP A 80 16.69 -18.21 -18.44
CA ASP A 80 16.70 -19.64 -18.11
C ASP A 80 15.42 -20.07 -17.36
N ALA A 81 14.31 -19.37 -17.63
CA ALA A 81 13.07 -19.64 -16.93
C ALA A 81 12.38 -20.90 -17.46
N VAL A 82 12.05 -21.83 -16.55
CA VAL A 82 11.24 -23.03 -16.82
C VAL A 82 9.90 -22.69 -17.50
N ALA A 83 9.32 -21.52 -17.19
CA ALA A 83 8.13 -20.99 -17.83
C ALA A 83 8.45 -19.61 -18.48
N PRO A 84 8.96 -19.60 -19.73
CA PRO A 84 9.48 -18.38 -20.34
C PRO A 84 8.39 -17.33 -20.57
N ALA A 85 7.25 -17.72 -21.13
CA ALA A 85 6.14 -16.79 -21.41
C ALA A 85 5.67 -16.02 -20.16
N LYS A 86 5.55 -16.71 -19.02
CA LYS A 86 5.16 -16.10 -17.74
C LYS A 86 6.25 -15.17 -17.20
N SER A 87 7.51 -15.55 -17.36
CA SER A 87 8.66 -14.78 -16.84
C SER A 87 8.86 -13.49 -17.63
N TRP A 88 8.83 -13.57 -18.96
CA TRP A 88 8.87 -12.40 -19.84
C TRP A 88 7.67 -11.47 -19.62
N SER A 89 6.46 -12.02 -19.45
CA SER A 89 5.27 -11.24 -19.12
C SER A 89 5.41 -10.54 -17.76
N SER A 90 5.99 -11.21 -16.77
CA SER A 90 6.23 -10.63 -15.44
C SER A 90 7.19 -9.45 -15.53
N VAL A 91 8.29 -9.61 -16.26
CA VAL A 91 9.28 -8.56 -16.50
C VAL A 91 8.66 -7.35 -17.22
N ALA A 92 7.91 -7.58 -18.31
CA ALA A 92 7.19 -6.53 -19.00
C ALA A 92 6.19 -5.81 -18.06
N GLY A 93 5.53 -6.57 -17.19
CA GLY A 93 4.65 -6.05 -16.16
C GLY A 93 5.36 -5.15 -15.14
N LEU A 94 6.65 -5.33 -14.88
CA LEU A 94 7.40 -4.47 -13.95
C LEU A 94 7.63 -3.06 -14.52
N LEU A 95 7.69 -2.90 -15.86
CA LEU A 95 7.92 -1.59 -16.49
C LEU A 95 6.79 -0.59 -16.16
N ARG A 96 5.58 -1.07 -15.84
CA ARG A 96 4.47 -0.19 -15.42
C ARG A 96 4.74 0.58 -14.12
N TYR A 97 5.71 0.13 -13.32
CA TYR A 97 6.10 0.84 -12.10
C TYR A 97 7.02 2.04 -12.38
N VAL A 98 7.61 2.15 -13.58
CA VAL A 98 8.40 3.31 -14.01
C VAL A 98 7.57 4.60 -13.99
N PRO A 99 6.43 4.71 -14.72
CA PRO A 99 5.64 5.94 -14.72
C PRO A 99 5.04 6.22 -13.34
N LEU A 100 4.66 5.19 -12.58
CA LEU A 100 4.15 5.33 -11.22
C LEU A 100 5.20 5.96 -10.30
N GLY A 101 6.44 5.47 -10.33
CA GLY A 101 7.54 5.98 -9.51
C GLY A 101 7.97 7.39 -9.91
N LEU A 102 8.13 7.66 -11.20
CA LEU A 102 8.51 8.98 -11.70
C LEU A 102 7.45 10.04 -11.39
N TYR A 103 6.16 9.69 -11.52
CA TYR A 103 5.07 10.57 -11.13
C TYR A 103 5.08 10.84 -9.61
N ALA A 104 5.46 9.85 -8.79
CA ALA A 104 5.58 10.02 -7.34
C ALA A 104 6.66 11.04 -6.98
N CYS A 105 7.83 10.97 -7.62
CA CYS A 105 8.91 11.93 -7.45
C CYS A 105 8.50 13.36 -7.83
N LEU A 106 7.61 13.53 -8.81
CA LEU A 106 7.09 14.84 -9.22
C LEU A 106 6.08 15.40 -8.23
N VAL A 107 5.15 14.57 -7.76
CA VAL A 107 4.01 15.01 -6.96
C VAL A 107 4.35 15.13 -5.48
N ILE A 108 5.09 14.15 -4.93
CA ILE A 108 5.34 13.99 -3.49
C ILE A 108 6.66 14.67 -3.13
N ARG A 109 6.69 16.01 -3.24
CA ARG A 109 7.87 16.82 -2.89
C ARG A 109 7.76 17.55 -1.56
N ARG A 110 6.57 17.63 -0.99
CA ARG A 110 6.28 18.31 0.28
C ARG A 110 5.80 17.31 1.30
N THR A 111 6.22 17.50 2.55
CA THR A 111 5.82 16.64 3.69
C THR A 111 4.30 16.58 3.84
N ASP A 112 3.60 17.69 3.60
CA ASP A 112 2.13 17.75 3.67
C ASP A 112 1.46 16.76 2.70
N ARG A 113 2.00 16.64 1.47
CA ARG A 113 1.47 15.72 0.45
C ARG A 113 1.78 14.26 0.80
N LEU A 114 2.95 14.01 1.39
CA LEU A 114 3.34 12.70 1.86
C LEU A 114 2.42 12.24 3.01
N TYR A 115 2.15 13.12 3.99
CA TYR A 115 1.21 12.83 5.07
C TYR A 115 -0.22 12.67 4.59
N ALA A 116 -0.66 13.47 3.60
CA ALA A 116 -1.97 13.29 2.97
C ALA A 116 -2.08 11.93 2.26
N LEU A 117 -1.00 11.45 1.61
CA LEU A 117 -0.96 10.11 1.04
C LEU A 117 -1.05 9.03 2.13
N TYR A 118 -0.30 9.16 3.23
CA TYR A 118 -0.28 8.18 4.32
C TYR A 118 -1.63 8.09 5.03
N ALA A 119 -2.20 9.23 5.43
CA ALA A 119 -3.54 9.32 5.98
C ALA A 119 -4.56 8.70 5.03
N GLY A 120 -4.24 8.79 3.74
CA GLY A 120 -5.09 8.29 2.72
C GLY A 120 -5.15 6.78 2.56
N VAL A 121 -3.98 6.20 2.39
CA VAL A 121 -3.82 4.75 2.44
C VAL A 121 -4.41 4.19 3.73
N ALA A 122 -4.20 4.87 4.87
CA ALA A 122 -4.81 4.49 6.14
C ALA A 122 -6.35 4.51 6.11
N ALA A 123 -6.97 5.49 5.46
CA ALA A 123 -8.42 5.55 5.32
C ALA A 123 -8.98 4.40 4.47
N VAL A 124 -8.33 4.07 3.35
CA VAL A 124 -8.70 2.91 2.52
C VAL A 124 -8.57 1.62 3.33
N LEU A 125 -7.46 1.45 4.06
CA LEU A 125 -7.26 0.28 4.92
C LEU A 125 -8.32 0.18 6.01
N ALA A 126 -8.69 1.29 6.64
CA ALA A 126 -9.73 1.30 7.66
C ALA A 126 -11.05 0.76 7.10
N LEU A 127 -11.43 1.14 5.88
CA LEU A 127 -12.62 0.60 5.21
C LEU A 127 -12.51 -0.91 4.96
N TRP A 128 -11.34 -1.39 4.50
CA TRP A 128 -11.13 -2.82 4.28
C TRP A 128 -11.15 -3.63 5.58
N VAL A 129 -10.56 -3.09 6.66
CA VAL A 129 -10.55 -3.71 7.99
C VAL A 129 -11.96 -3.74 8.56
N LEU A 130 -12.73 -2.67 8.43
CA LEU A 130 -14.14 -2.64 8.84
C LEU A 130 -14.96 -3.69 8.07
N ALA A 131 -14.78 -3.79 6.75
CA ALA A 131 -15.45 -4.81 5.95
C ALA A 131 -15.04 -6.24 6.36
N ALA A 132 -13.77 -6.45 6.74
CA ALA A 132 -13.29 -7.73 7.21
C ALA A 132 -13.87 -8.10 8.58
N TRP A 133 -13.93 -7.15 9.52
CA TRP A 133 -14.62 -7.36 10.80
C TRP A 133 -16.11 -7.63 10.64
N LEU A 134 -16.77 -6.94 9.70
CA LEU A 134 -18.17 -7.26 9.37
C LEU A 134 -18.30 -8.71 8.89
N GLN A 135 -17.40 -9.17 8.04
CA GLN A 135 -17.39 -10.57 7.60
C GLN A 135 -17.09 -11.55 8.74
N ILE A 136 -16.19 -11.21 9.67
CA ILE A 136 -15.91 -12.04 10.85
C ILE A 136 -17.16 -12.20 11.73
N VAL A 137 -17.91 -11.10 11.95
CA VAL A 137 -19.06 -11.09 12.87
C VAL A 137 -20.32 -11.66 12.21
N THR A 138 -20.56 -11.37 10.94
CA THR A 138 -21.81 -11.71 10.24
C THR A 138 -21.69 -12.92 9.29
N GLY A 139 -20.47 -13.34 8.97
CA GLY A 139 -20.22 -14.31 7.89
C GLY A 139 -20.45 -13.76 6.47
N TRP A 140 -20.90 -12.50 6.35
CA TRP A 140 -21.21 -11.87 5.07
C TRP A 140 -20.11 -10.92 4.64
N SER A 141 -19.59 -11.13 3.43
CA SER A 141 -18.67 -10.18 2.80
C SER A 141 -19.45 -9.29 1.82
N PRO A 142 -19.00 -8.05 1.55
CA PRO A 142 -19.62 -7.20 0.54
C PRO A 142 -19.64 -7.80 -0.87
N ARG A 143 -18.92 -8.91 -1.11
CA ARG A 143 -18.86 -9.65 -2.37
C ARG A 143 -19.68 -10.95 -2.35
N GLY A 144 -20.40 -11.23 -1.26
CA GLY A 144 -21.25 -12.41 -1.10
C GLY A 144 -21.00 -13.16 0.21
N VAL A 145 -21.70 -14.29 0.39
CA VAL A 145 -21.50 -15.19 1.54
C VAL A 145 -20.08 -15.73 1.52
N ALA A 146 -19.42 -15.76 2.67
CA ALA A 146 -18.08 -16.32 2.80
C ALA A 146 -18.11 -17.83 2.50
N THR A 147 -17.57 -18.23 1.35
CA THR A 147 -17.53 -19.64 0.91
C THR A 147 -16.18 -20.31 1.17
N GLY A 148 -15.14 -19.54 1.53
CA GLY A 148 -13.80 -20.04 1.82
C GLY A 148 -13.51 -20.15 3.31
N GLU A 149 -12.58 -21.04 3.67
CA GLU A 149 -12.06 -21.19 5.05
C GLU A 149 -11.26 -19.97 5.53
N TYR A 150 -10.89 -19.06 4.62
CA TYR A 150 -10.03 -17.91 4.89
C TYR A 150 -10.77 -16.58 4.75
N LEU A 151 -10.40 -15.61 5.59
CA LEU A 151 -10.92 -14.26 5.52
C LEU A 151 -10.33 -13.49 4.34
N THR A 152 -11.19 -13.01 3.45
CA THR A 152 -10.79 -12.32 2.22
C THR A 152 -11.38 -10.91 2.11
N GLY A 153 -12.42 -10.59 2.87
CA GLY A 153 -13.04 -9.26 2.89
C GLY A 153 -13.49 -8.82 1.49
N LEU A 154 -13.14 -7.57 1.15
CA LEU A 154 -13.41 -6.99 -0.17
C LEU A 154 -12.58 -7.62 -1.31
N PHE A 155 -11.67 -8.57 -1.04
CA PHE A 155 -10.85 -9.22 -2.07
C PHE A 155 -11.51 -10.49 -2.64
N GLY A 156 -12.68 -10.92 -2.15
CA GLY A 156 -13.42 -12.04 -2.75
C GLY A 156 -12.73 -13.38 -2.52
N ASN A 157 -12.25 -14.06 -3.56
CA ASN A 157 -11.55 -15.36 -3.40
C ASN A 157 -10.02 -15.22 -3.48
N ASP A 158 -9.48 -14.00 -3.55
CA ASP A 158 -8.05 -13.77 -3.63
C ASP A 158 -7.37 -13.84 -2.25
N LEU A 159 -6.46 -14.80 -2.06
CA LEU A 159 -5.65 -14.96 -0.84
C LEU A 159 -4.61 -13.84 -0.61
N LYS A 160 -4.63 -12.78 -1.43
CA LYS A 160 -3.71 -11.64 -1.33
C LYS A 160 -4.09 -10.66 -0.22
N PHE A 161 -5.29 -10.78 0.34
CA PHE A 161 -5.80 -9.88 1.38
C PHE A 161 -4.86 -9.73 2.57
N GLY A 162 -4.46 -10.86 3.19
CA GLY A 162 -3.56 -10.87 4.33
C GLY A 162 -2.22 -10.17 4.05
N PRO A 163 -1.45 -10.59 3.03
CA PRO A 163 -0.19 -9.94 2.69
C PRO A 163 -0.33 -8.46 2.35
N THR A 164 -1.40 -8.07 1.65
CA THR A 164 -1.65 -6.65 1.33
C THR A 164 -1.93 -5.83 2.59
N LEU A 165 -2.75 -6.32 3.52
CA LEU A 165 -2.96 -5.66 4.81
C LEU A 165 -1.67 -5.55 5.62
N ALA A 166 -0.86 -6.60 5.66
CA ALA A 166 0.39 -6.60 6.41
C ALA A 166 1.38 -5.55 5.87
N VAL A 167 1.60 -5.50 4.55
CA VAL A 167 2.51 -4.55 3.91
C VAL A 167 2.04 -3.10 4.06
N LEU A 168 0.72 -2.86 4.04
CA LEU A 168 0.15 -1.53 4.15
C LEU A 168 -0.16 -1.10 5.60
N SER A 169 -0.09 -2.03 6.56
CA SER A 169 -0.34 -1.75 7.98
C SER A 169 0.49 -0.60 8.59
N PRO A 170 1.74 -0.31 8.17
CA PRO A 170 2.49 0.83 8.69
C PRO A 170 1.77 2.16 8.52
N PHE A 171 1.00 2.34 7.44
CA PHE A 171 0.27 3.58 7.17
C PHE A 171 -0.88 3.78 8.16
N ALA A 172 -1.64 2.72 8.45
CA ALA A 172 -2.73 2.75 9.43
C ALA A 172 -2.21 2.97 10.84
N LEU A 173 -1.14 2.26 11.22
CA LEU A 173 -0.47 2.40 12.51
C LEU A 173 0.12 3.79 12.70
N TRP A 174 0.78 4.34 11.68
CA TRP A 174 1.29 5.71 11.69
C TRP A 174 0.17 6.74 11.85
N ALA A 175 -0.92 6.62 11.08
CA ALA A 175 -2.05 7.55 11.16
C ALA A 175 -2.72 7.51 12.54
N ALA A 176 -2.92 6.30 13.10
CA ALA A 176 -3.47 6.13 14.44
C ALA A 176 -2.56 6.71 15.52
N ARG A 177 -1.23 6.52 15.40
CA ARG A 177 -0.23 7.08 16.31
C ARG A 177 -0.21 8.61 16.29
N MET A 178 -0.34 9.21 15.11
CA MET A 178 -0.37 10.67 14.95
C MET A 178 -1.65 11.28 15.53
N ARG A 179 -2.78 10.58 15.42
CA ARG A 179 -4.09 11.12 15.84
C ARG A 179 -4.42 10.86 17.31
N TRP A 180 -4.01 9.72 17.87
CA TRP A 180 -4.42 9.26 19.20
C TRP A 180 -3.26 8.76 20.07
N GLY A 181 -2.03 9.02 19.67
CA GLY A 181 -0.84 8.64 20.44
C GLY A 181 -0.62 7.12 20.54
N GLY A 182 0.09 6.69 21.58
CA GLY A 182 0.41 5.27 21.79
C GLY A 182 -0.81 4.37 22.00
N ARG A 183 -1.88 4.89 22.61
CA ARG A 183 -3.14 4.15 22.77
C ARG A 183 -3.80 3.86 21.43
N GLY A 184 -3.86 4.86 20.54
CA GLY A 184 -4.36 4.68 19.18
C GLY A 184 -3.56 3.67 18.38
N LEU A 185 -2.24 3.70 18.53
CA LEU A 185 -1.35 2.72 17.91
C LEU A 185 -1.69 1.29 18.37
N LEU A 186 -1.84 1.07 19.67
CA LEU A 186 -2.15 -0.26 20.23
C LEU A 186 -3.53 -0.75 19.77
N VAL A 187 -4.55 0.11 19.81
CA VAL A 187 -5.89 -0.25 19.32
C VAL A 187 -5.86 -0.57 17.83
N ALA A 188 -5.18 0.25 17.01
CA ALA A 188 -5.06 -0.02 15.58
C ALA A 188 -4.29 -1.33 15.29
N PHE A 189 -3.27 -1.64 16.10
CA PHE A 189 -2.55 -2.90 16.01
C PHE A 189 -3.47 -4.10 16.28
N LEU A 190 -4.22 -4.08 17.38
CA LEU A 190 -5.17 -5.15 17.70
C LEU A 190 -6.28 -5.30 16.65
N LEU A 191 -6.81 -4.17 16.13
CA LEU A 191 -7.84 -4.18 15.10
C LEU A 191 -7.35 -4.77 13.77
N LEU A 192 -6.08 -4.60 13.43
CA LEU A 192 -5.47 -5.18 12.23
C LEU A 192 -5.08 -6.64 12.43
N LEU A 193 -4.66 -7.01 13.64
CA LEU A 193 -4.19 -8.36 13.97
C LEU A 193 -5.24 -9.43 13.65
N GLY A 194 -6.50 -9.23 14.05
CA GLY A 194 -7.59 -10.18 13.80
C GLY A 194 -7.74 -10.55 12.31
N PRO A 195 -8.03 -9.57 11.42
CA PRO A 195 -8.13 -9.82 9.98
C PRO A 195 -6.86 -10.40 9.34
N VAL A 196 -5.67 -9.97 9.79
CA VAL A 196 -4.40 -10.49 9.25
C VAL A 196 -4.18 -11.96 9.62
N LEU A 197 -4.52 -12.35 10.85
CA LEU A 197 -4.41 -13.74 11.29
C LEU A 197 -5.41 -14.64 10.57
N LEU A 198 -6.67 -14.21 10.51
CA LEU A 198 -7.77 -14.96 9.89
C LEU A 198 -7.69 -15.03 8.35
N ALA A 199 -6.85 -14.21 7.72
CA ALA A 199 -6.54 -14.35 6.29
C ALA A 199 -5.73 -15.61 5.97
N GLY A 200 -5.17 -16.31 6.97
CA GLY A 200 -4.51 -17.63 6.82
C GLY A 200 -3.16 -17.64 6.09
N SER A 201 -2.61 -16.47 5.78
CA SER A 201 -1.34 -16.36 5.07
C SER A 201 -0.15 -16.23 6.04
N ARG A 202 0.71 -17.25 6.10
CA ARG A 202 1.92 -17.25 6.95
C ARG A 202 2.85 -16.09 6.65
N SER A 203 2.98 -15.70 5.38
CA SER A 203 3.79 -14.55 4.99
C SER A 203 3.21 -13.24 5.51
N ALA A 204 1.88 -13.11 5.59
CA ALA A 204 1.23 -11.97 6.20
C ALA A 204 1.54 -11.87 7.70
N TRP A 205 1.53 -12.99 8.41
CA TRP A 205 1.83 -13.02 9.85
C TRP A 205 3.26 -12.56 10.13
N LEU A 206 4.23 -13.10 9.38
CA LEU A 206 5.64 -12.70 9.49
C LEU A 206 5.83 -11.22 9.15
N CYS A 207 5.24 -10.75 8.05
CA CYS A 207 5.34 -9.35 7.66
C CYS A 207 4.72 -8.42 8.72
N TYR A 208 3.55 -8.77 9.25
CA TYR A 208 2.87 -7.98 10.28
C TYR A 208 3.63 -7.98 11.62
N ALA A 209 4.22 -9.12 12.00
CA ALA A 209 5.08 -9.21 13.18
C ALA A 209 6.31 -8.30 13.04
N LEU A 210 6.96 -8.28 11.87
CA LEU A 210 8.08 -7.37 11.59
C LEU A 210 7.66 -5.89 11.70
N VAL A 211 6.48 -5.55 11.19
CA VAL A 211 5.93 -4.19 11.35
C VAL A 211 5.71 -3.87 12.83
N GLY A 212 5.12 -4.79 13.60
CA GLY A 212 4.91 -4.63 15.05
C GLY A 212 6.22 -4.39 15.79
N LEU A 213 7.25 -5.19 15.52
CA LEU A 213 8.58 -5.04 16.10
C LEU A 213 9.21 -3.69 15.74
N ALA A 214 9.11 -3.25 14.48
CA ALA A 214 9.62 -1.95 14.05
C ALA A 214 8.93 -0.78 14.78
N PHE A 215 7.60 -0.85 14.96
CA PHE A 215 6.87 0.17 15.71
C PHE A 215 7.17 0.12 17.22
N ALA A 216 7.28 -1.07 17.80
CA ALA A 216 7.67 -1.23 19.21
C ALA A 216 9.07 -0.67 19.47
N TRP A 217 10.03 -0.92 18.56
CA TRP A 217 11.36 -0.33 18.62
C TRP A 217 11.32 1.19 18.57
N ARG A 218 10.52 1.75 17.65
CA ARG A 218 10.35 3.20 17.52
C ARG A 218 9.73 3.85 18.75
N GLU A 219 8.73 3.23 19.38
CA GLU A 219 8.13 3.75 20.63
C GLU A 219 9.05 3.59 21.83
N ALA A 220 9.84 2.51 21.89
CA ALA A 220 10.77 2.25 23.00
C ALA A 220 11.91 3.28 23.06
N GLY A 221 12.32 3.85 21.92
CA GLY A 221 13.36 4.88 21.81
C GLY A 221 14.78 4.45 22.23
N THR A 222 14.94 3.27 22.83
CA THR A 222 16.22 2.72 23.29
C THR A 222 16.18 1.19 23.23
N THR A 223 17.29 0.57 22.80
CA THR A 223 17.47 -0.90 22.70
C THR A 223 17.10 -1.64 23.98
N ARG A 224 17.47 -1.11 25.15
CA ARG A 224 17.17 -1.73 26.46
C ARG A 224 15.67 -1.76 26.78
N ARG A 225 14.94 -0.69 26.46
CA ARG A 225 13.49 -0.62 26.66
C ARG A 225 12.75 -1.55 25.71
N PHE A 226 13.25 -1.68 24.48
CA PHE A 226 12.74 -2.64 23.51
C PHE A 226 12.93 -4.09 23.97
N LEU A 227 14.13 -4.45 24.42
CA LEU A 227 14.40 -5.78 24.96
C LEU A 227 13.54 -6.09 26.19
N GLY A 228 13.31 -5.10 27.06
CA GLY A 228 12.39 -5.25 28.19
C GLY A 228 10.93 -5.50 27.77
N LEU A 229 10.46 -4.84 26.70
CA LEU A 229 9.13 -5.08 26.14
C LEU A 229 9.01 -6.45 25.47
N CYS A 230 10.06 -6.90 24.76
CA CYS A 230 10.10 -8.24 24.16
C CYS A 230 10.22 -9.36 25.19
N ALA A 231 10.81 -9.10 26.37
CA ALA A 231 10.89 -10.07 27.45
C ALA A 231 9.61 -10.15 28.30
N ALA A 232 8.75 -9.13 28.22
CA ALA A 232 7.51 -9.04 28.99
C ALA A 232 6.26 -9.53 28.23
N GLY A 233 6.36 -9.74 26.91
CA GLY A 233 5.31 -10.28 26.04
C GLY A 233 5.61 -11.70 25.60
#